data_AF-A0A734NHJ0-F1
#
_entry.id   AF-A0A734NHJ0-F1
#
_cell.length_a   1.000
_cell.length_b   1.000
_cell.length_c   1.000
_cell.angle_alpha   90.00
_cell.angle_beta   90.00
_cell.angle_gamma   90.00
#
_symmetry.space_group_name_H-M   'P 1'
#
loop_
_entity.id
_entity.type
_entity.pdbx_description
1 polymer ?
#
loop_
_entity_poly.entity_id
_entity_poly.type
_entity_poly.pdbx_seq_one_letter_code
_entity_poly.pdbx_strand_id
1 'polypeptide(L)'
;MADWFIATEGVKVVKDSASLWPQIITAVLSAGTAFGGVWYGQWRITQREEEAATAKLVSERLFIATELVFLLERFAQRCAPAATATVEHDQDGRGEAEFLLPEIDYSPVSGNWRSLPSGLMYRLSELSVLSYEAVVCVDNVFVEDTPYGGAGEYSLHKNAAMLGVKALRLSRELRMLCGLPLHGLSDTLSPTRLVLLKARGKTLQKEYEMVKKSKKTEQEIEDFIKGTS
;
A
#
# COMPACT_ATOMS: atom_id res chain seq x y z
N MET A 1 -59.52 81.60 24.41
CA MET A 1 -58.99 81.68 23.03
C MET A 1 -57.49 81.61 23.11
N ALA A 2 -56.88 80.81 22.23
CA ALA A 2 -55.62 80.12 22.42
C ALA A 2 -54.37 81.01 22.41
N ASP A 3 -53.44 80.68 23.31
CA ASP A 3 -52.02 80.99 23.18
C ASP A 3 -51.44 80.26 21.98
N TRP A 4 -50.72 81.00 21.12
CA TRP A 4 -49.89 80.43 20.09
C TRP A 4 -48.53 81.13 20.13
N PHE A 5 -47.55 80.44 20.72
CA PHE A 5 -46.14 80.72 20.48
C PHE A 5 -45.55 79.48 19.82
N ILE A 6 -45.38 79.55 18.50
CA ILE A 6 -44.46 78.64 17.80
C ILE A 6 -43.08 79.28 17.91
N ALA A 7 -42.32 78.84 18.90
CA ALA A 7 -40.87 78.87 18.86
C ALA A 7 -40.41 77.41 18.72
N THR A 8 -40.34 76.90 17.49
CA THR A 8 -39.53 75.70 17.26
C THR A 8 -38.08 76.15 17.28
N GLU A 9 -37.52 76.04 18.49
CA GLU A 9 -36.13 76.22 18.81
C GLU A 9 -35.23 75.49 17.81
N GLY A 10 -34.10 76.12 17.55
CA GLY A 10 -33.12 75.68 16.58
C GLY A 10 -32.68 74.24 16.78
N VAL A 11 -32.42 73.62 15.63
CA VAL A 11 -31.47 72.53 15.47
C VAL A 11 -30.29 72.73 16.43
N LYS A 12 -30.28 71.96 17.51
CA LYS A 12 -29.08 71.65 18.29
C LYS A 12 -28.88 70.14 18.27
N VAL A 13 -28.74 69.60 17.06
CA VAL A 13 -28.02 68.36 16.89
C VAL A 13 -26.58 68.74 16.58
N VAL A 14 -25.64 68.04 17.19
CA VAL A 14 -24.18 68.23 17.12
C VAL A 14 -23.62 69.23 18.14
N LYS A 15 -23.64 68.84 19.41
CA LYS A 15 -22.60 69.30 20.35
C LYS A 15 -22.28 68.26 21.44
N ASP A 16 -22.18 66.98 21.09
CA ASP A 16 -21.65 65.94 22.00
C ASP A 16 -21.00 64.77 21.24
N SER A 17 -20.36 65.02 20.10
CA SER A 17 -19.60 63.97 19.41
C SER A 17 -18.26 63.66 20.10
N ALA A 18 -17.67 64.64 20.79
CA ALA A 18 -16.36 64.51 21.46
C ALA A 18 -16.43 63.71 22.78
N SER A 19 -17.56 63.74 23.51
CA SER A 19 -17.71 63.07 24.82
C SER A 19 -17.98 61.57 24.73
N LEU A 20 -18.35 61.07 23.54
CA LEU A 20 -18.61 59.65 23.27
C LEU A 20 -17.37 58.88 22.78
N TRP A 21 -16.31 59.57 22.34
CA TRP A 21 -15.06 58.94 21.89
C TRP A 21 -14.44 58.02 22.94
N PRO A 22 -14.34 58.39 24.24
CA PRO A 22 -13.82 57.50 25.25
C PRO A 22 -14.63 56.20 25.37
N GLN A 23 -15.96 56.26 25.30
CA GLN A 23 -16.83 55.08 25.41
C GLN A 23 -16.75 54.18 24.17
N ILE A 24 -16.67 54.77 22.97
CA ILE A 24 -16.50 54.02 21.71
C ILE A 24 -15.12 53.36 21.64
N ILE A 25 -14.04 54.08 22.00
CA ILE A 25 -12.68 53.53 22.05
C ILE A 25 -12.62 52.35 23.04
N THR A 26 -13.22 52.51 24.22
CA THR A 26 -13.21 51.46 25.25
C THR A 26 -14.05 50.25 24.85
N ALA A 27 -15.19 50.45 24.17
CA ALA A 27 -16.04 49.37 23.66
C ALA A 27 -15.44 48.62 22.46
N VAL A 28 -14.74 49.31 21.56
CA VAL A 28 -14.06 48.69 20.41
C VAL A 28 -12.79 47.95 20.87
N LEU A 29 -12.06 48.46 21.85
CA LEU A 29 -10.92 47.77 22.45
C LEU A 29 -11.34 46.52 23.24
N SER A 30 -12.46 46.57 23.97
CA SER A 30 -12.96 45.40 24.72
C SER A 30 -13.57 44.33 23.81
N ALA A 31 -14.28 44.73 22.76
CA ALA A 31 -14.75 43.80 21.72
C ALA A 31 -13.57 43.18 20.95
N GLY A 32 -12.59 43.98 20.51
CA GLY A 32 -11.42 43.49 19.76
C GLY A 32 -10.55 42.51 20.56
N THR A 33 -10.42 42.71 21.87
CA THR A 33 -9.69 41.78 22.75
C THR A 33 -10.47 40.49 23.03
N ALA A 34 -11.79 40.57 23.21
CA ALA A 34 -12.63 39.39 23.38
C ALA A 34 -12.69 38.54 22.08
N PHE A 35 -12.91 39.17 20.92
CA PHE A 35 -12.91 38.48 19.64
C PHE A 35 -11.52 37.98 19.22
N GLY A 36 -10.47 38.75 19.49
CA GLY A 36 -9.08 38.33 19.25
C GLY A 36 -8.67 37.14 20.11
N GLY A 37 -9.06 37.12 21.39
CA GLY A 37 -8.84 35.99 22.29
C GLY A 37 -9.59 34.73 21.87
N VAL A 38 -10.86 34.87 21.47
CA VAL A 38 -11.67 33.76 20.93
C VAL A 38 -11.10 33.23 19.61
N TRP A 39 -10.72 34.11 18.68
CA TRP A 39 -10.09 33.74 17.41
C TRP A 39 -8.77 33.00 17.62
N TYR A 40 -7.89 33.54 18.48
CA TYR A 40 -6.62 32.90 18.81
C TYR A 40 -6.80 31.55 19.50
N GLY A 41 -7.79 31.45 20.39
CA GLY A 41 -8.19 30.19 21.02
C GLY A 41 -8.67 29.16 20.00
N GLN A 42 -9.60 29.54 19.11
CA GLN A 42 -10.12 28.69 18.05
C GLN A 42 -8.98 28.22 17.12
N TRP A 43 -8.09 29.12 16.73
CA TRP A 43 -6.93 28.80 15.90
C TRP A 43 -6.02 27.76 16.58
N ARG A 44 -5.67 27.95 17.87
CA ARG A 44 -4.89 26.97 18.65
C ARG A 44 -5.59 25.62 18.78
N ILE A 45 -6.92 25.60 18.91
CA ILE A 45 -7.72 24.37 18.98
C ILE A 45 -7.67 23.64 17.65
N THR A 46 -7.91 24.33 16.53
CA THR A 46 -7.84 23.73 15.20
C THR A 46 -6.45 23.13 14.92
N GLN A 47 -5.37 23.83 15.30
CA GLN A 47 -4.01 23.31 15.17
C GLN A 47 -3.79 22.04 16.00
N ARG A 48 -4.25 22.01 17.26
CA ARG A 48 -4.14 20.80 18.10
C ARG A 48 -4.99 19.65 17.58
N GLU A 49 -6.13 19.93 16.99
CA GLU A 49 -7.00 18.92 16.38
C GLU A 49 -6.34 18.31 15.14
N GLU A 50 -5.71 19.12 14.30
CA GLU A 50 -4.91 18.68 13.14
C GLU A 50 -3.68 17.85 13.57
N GLU A 51 -2.91 18.35 14.55
CA GLU A 51 -1.76 17.64 15.11
C GLU A 51 -2.18 16.31 15.77
N ALA A 52 -3.28 16.30 16.54
CA ALA A 52 -3.79 15.08 17.15
C ALA A 52 -4.33 14.10 16.11
N ALA A 53 -5.00 14.58 15.06
CA ALA A 53 -5.49 13.75 13.97
C ALA A 53 -4.33 13.11 13.19
N THR A 54 -3.29 13.90 12.88
CA THR A 54 -2.09 13.39 12.19
C THR A 54 -1.31 12.41 13.05
N ALA A 55 -1.11 12.68 14.34
CA ALA A 55 -0.46 11.76 15.27
C ALA A 55 -1.22 10.44 15.39
N LYS A 56 -2.56 10.48 15.47
CA LYS A 56 -3.42 9.28 15.45
C LYS A 56 -3.28 8.51 14.14
N LEU A 57 -3.31 9.20 13.00
CA LEU A 57 -3.13 8.54 11.71
C LEU A 57 -1.75 7.87 11.58
N VAL A 58 -0.70 8.50 12.09
CA VAL A 58 0.66 7.91 12.12
C VAL A 58 0.68 6.68 13.03
N SER A 59 0.13 6.73 14.25
CA SER A 59 0.12 5.57 15.14
C SER A 59 -0.69 4.40 14.57
N GLU A 60 -1.86 4.66 13.99
CA GLU A 60 -2.71 3.65 13.33
C GLU A 60 -1.98 3.00 12.15
N ARG A 61 -1.31 3.82 11.34
CA ARG A 61 -0.49 3.37 10.21
C ARG A 61 0.70 2.52 10.66
N LEU A 62 1.40 2.93 11.72
CA LEU A 62 2.50 2.16 12.28
C LEU A 62 2.03 0.78 12.77
N PHE A 63 0.89 0.75 13.45
CA PHE A 63 0.29 -0.48 13.97
C PHE A 63 -0.07 -1.46 12.84
N ILE A 64 -0.89 -1.05 11.87
CA ILE A 64 -1.27 -1.92 10.75
C ILE A 64 -0.06 -2.32 9.90
N ALA A 65 0.90 -1.42 9.68
CA ALA A 65 2.09 -1.73 8.90
C ALA A 65 2.94 -2.80 9.59
N THR A 66 3.04 -2.77 10.92
CA THR A 66 3.81 -3.77 11.67
C THR A 66 3.17 -5.16 11.54
N GLU A 67 1.85 -5.28 11.69
CA GLU A 67 1.14 -6.55 11.49
C GLU A 67 1.32 -7.07 10.05
N LEU A 68 1.12 -6.20 9.05
CA LEU A 68 1.26 -6.55 7.64
C LEU A 68 2.68 -6.96 7.26
N VAL A 69 3.70 -6.29 7.79
CA VAL A 69 5.11 -6.61 7.53
C VAL A 69 5.42 -8.04 7.93
N PHE A 70 5.03 -8.45 9.14
CA PHE A 70 5.29 -9.81 9.62
C PHE A 70 4.45 -10.85 8.89
N LEU A 71 3.20 -10.53 8.56
CA LEU A 71 2.33 -11.39 7.77
C LEU A 71 2.93 -11.67 6.39
N LEU A 72 3.36 -10.62 5.68
CA LEU A 72 3.99 -10.72 4.35
C LEU A 72 5.32 -11.46 4.40
N GLU A 73 6.12 -11.26 5.45
CA GLU A 73 7.39 -11.98 5.62
C GLU A 73 7.18 -13.45 5.90
N ARG A 74 6.21 -13.80 6.75
CA ARG A 74 5.85 -15.20 7.01
C ARG A 74 5.25 -15.87 5.77
N PHE A 75 4.48 -15.14 4.98
CA PHE A 75 4.02 -15.61 3.67
C PHE A 75 5.19 -15.87 2.73
N ALA A 76 6.16 -14.95 2.62
CA ALA A 76 7.37 -15.15 1.81
C ALA A 76 8.22 -16.33 2.31
N GLN A 77 8.30 -16.54 3.63
CA GLN A 77 8.97 -17.71 4.22
C GLN A 77 8.32 -19.02 3.79
N ARG A 78 6.98 -19.07 3.71
CA ARG A 78 6.25 -20.24 3.20
C ARG A 78 6.39 -20.44 1.69
N CYS A 79 6.62 -19.37 0.93
CA CYS A 79 6.89 -19.47 -0.51
C CYS A 79 8.28 -20.07 -0.81
N ALA A 80 9.26 -19.87 0.07
CA ALA A 80 10.64 -20.30 -0.18
C ALA A 80 10.81 -21.81 -0.40
N PRO A 81 10.26 -22.71 0.44
CA PRO A 81 10.39 -24.15 0.20
C PRO A 81 9.66 -24.57 -1.09
N ALA A 82 8.47 -24.04 -1.38
CA ALA A 82 7.76 -24.30 -2.64
C ALA A 82 8.56 -23.83 -3.88
N ALA A 83 9.32 -22.74 -3.75
CA ALA A 83 10.16 -22.21 -4.83
C ALA A 83 11.38 -23.09 -5.17
N THR A 84 11.71 -24.05 -4.32
CA THR A 84 12.82 -24.99 -4.49
C THR A 84 12.40 -26.43 -4.27
N ALA A 85 11.10 -26.71 -4.23
CA ALA A 85 10.58 -28.03 -3.91
C ALA A 85 10.99 -29.03 -4.97
N THR A 86 11.38 -30.21 -4.53
CA THR A 86 11.49 -31.38 -5.41
C THR A 86 10.09 -31.93 -5.66
N VAL A 87 9.80 -32.23 -6.92
CA VAL A 87 8.57 -32.90 -7.32
C VAL A 87 8.90 -34.37 -7.48
N GLU A 88 8.23 -35.22 -6.71
CA GLU A 88 8.31 -36.66 -6.87
C GLU A 88 7.17 -37.14 -7.76
N HIS A 89 7.39 -38.17 -8.56
CA HIS A 89 6.36 -38.73 -9.42
C HIS A 89 5.86 -40.05 -8.81
N ASP A 90 4.54 -40.17 -8.64
CA ASP A 90 3.91 -41.40 -8.19
C ASP A 90 3.97 -42.49 -9.28
N GLN A 91 3.53 -43.72 -8.96
CA GLN A 91 3.47 -44.88 -9.85
C GLN A 91 2.63 -44.62 -11.12
N ASP A 92 1.65 -43.72 -11.02
CA ASP A 92 0.83 -43.25 -12.14
C ASP A 92 1.51 -42.13 -12.95
N GLY A 93 2.71 -41.69 -12.55
CA GLY A 93 3.47 -40.64 -13.22
C GLY A 93 3.04 -39.21 -12.87
N ARG A 94 2.01 -39.04 -12.03
CA ARG A 94 1.58 -37.72 -11.55
C ARG A 94 2.64 -37.13 -10.62
N GLY A 95 3.03 -35.88 -10.86
CA GLY A 95 3.97 -35.16 -10.02
C GLY A 95 3.29 -34.64 -8.77
N GLU A 96 3.78 -35.01 -7.59
CA GLU A 96 3.37 -34.47 -6.30
C GLU A 96 4.52 -33.64 -5.71
N ALA A 97 4.23 -32.38 -5.39
CA ALA A 97 5.20 -31.49 -4.76
C ALA A 97 5.14 -31.64 -3.23
N GLU A 98 6.32 -31.73 -2.58
CA GLU A 98 6.42 -31.75 -1.12
C GLU A 98 5.83 -30.49 -0.47
N PHE A 99 5.91 -29.34 -1.15
CA PHE A 99 5.44 -28.05 -0.66
C PHE A 99 4.49 -27.39 -1.65
N LEU A 100 3.30 -27.06 -1.15
CA LEU A 100 2.27 -26.34 -1.90
C LEU A 100 2.47 -24.83 -1.85
N LEU A 101 1.84 -24.12 -2.79
CA LEU A 101 1.78 -22.67 -2.74
C LEU A 101 0.99 -22.21 -1.50
N PRO A 102 1.54 -21.27 -0.71
CA PRO A 102 0.80 -20.74 0.43
C PRO A 102 -0.29 -19.78 -0.03
N GLU A 103 -1.39 -19.76 0.72
CA GLU A 103 -2.38 -18.69 0.66
C GLU A 103 -2.04 -17.56 1.63
N ILE A 104 -2.44 -16.35 1.25
CA ILE A 104 -2.35 -15.15 2.09
C ILE A 104 -3.73 -14.78 2.60
N ASP A 105 -3.89 -14.75 3.91
CA ASP A 105 -5.09 -14.31 4.59
C ASP A 105 -4.79 -13.05 5.40
N TYR A 106 -5.59 -12.02 5.20
CA TYR A 106 -5.50 -10.73 5.88
C TYR A 106 -6.49 -10.60 7.04
N SER A 107 -7.36 -11.59 7.28
CA SER A 107 -8.32 -11.60 8.40
C SER A 107 -7.70 -11.36 9.78
N PRO A 108 -6.44 -11.78 10.08
CA PRO A 108 -5.83 -11.52 11.39
C PRO A 108 -5.36 -10.08 11.60
N VAL A 109 -5.38 -9.23 10.56
CA VAL A 109 -4.90 -7.85 10.62
C VAL A 109 -5.99 -6.98 11.26
N SER A 110 -5.69 -6.47 12.45
CA SER A 110 -6.65 -5.72 13.26
C SER A 110 -6.63 -4.21 12.97
N GLY A 111 -5.55 -3.70 12.37
CA GLY A 111 -5.35 -2.27 12.12
C GLY A 111 -6.31 -1.64 11.10
N ASN A 112 -6.46 -0.31 11.17
CA ASN A 112 -7.33 0.44 10.26
C ASN A 112 -6.72 0.58 8.86
N TRP A 113 -7.27 -0.16 7.89
CA TRP A 113 -6.85 -0.15 6.49
C TRP A 113 -6.84 1.23 5.83
N ARG A 114 -7.70 2.16 6.27
CA ARG A 114 -7.77 3.54 5.73
C ARG A 114 -6.55 4.38 6.08
N SER A 115 -5.72 3.95 7.03
CA SER A 115 -4.48 4.65 7.40
C SER A 115 -3.35 4.48 6.36
N LEU A 116 -3.46 3.48 5.47
CA LEU A 116 -2.52 3.19 4.41
C LEU A 116 -2.80 4.00 3.14
N PRO A 117 -1.78 4.30 2.32
CA PRO A 117 -1.99 4.84 0.98
C PRO A 117 -2.80 3.87 0.09
N SER A 118 -3.69 4.43 -0.73
CA SER A 118 -4.54 3.67 -1.65
C SER A 118 -3.76 2.73 -2.58
N GLY A 119 -2.62 3.18 -3.10
CA GLY A 119 -1.76 2.35 -3.96
C GLY A 119 -1.11 1.17 -3.24
N LEU A 120 -0.92 1.23 -1.92
CA LEU A 120 -0.46 0.08 -1.13
C LEU A 120 -1.62 -0.87 -0.81
N MET A 121 -2.78 -0.34 -0.46
CA MET A 121 -4.00 -1.14 -0.26
C MET A 121 -4.31 -1.97 -1.51
N TYR A 122 -4.31 -1.35 -2.69
CA TYR A 122 -4.55 -2.03 -3.96
C TYR A 122 -3.57 -3.18 -4.17
N ARG A 123 -2.26 -2.93 -3.99
CA ARG A 123 -1.23 -3.96 -4.22
C ARG A 123 -1.23 -5.09 -3.19
N LEU A 124 -1.69 -4.82 -1.96
CA LEU A 124 -1.94 -5.86 -0.96
C LEU A 124 -3.12 -6.75 -1.39
N SER A 125 -4.25 -6.15 -1.78
CA SER A 125 -5.40 -6.90 -2.31
C SER A 125 -5.08 -7.66 -3.61
N GLU A 126 -4.24 -7.09 -4.46
CA GLU A 126 -3.76 -7.75 -5.68
C GLU A 126 -2.94 -9.01 -5.35
N LEU A 127 -2.14 -8.99 -4.28
CA LEU A 127 -1.34 -10.14 -3.87
C LEU A 127 -2.21 -11.35 -3.51
N SER A 128 -3.34 -11.15 -2.82
CA SER A 128 -4.27 -12.25 -2.51
C SER A 128 -4.91 -12.86 -3.76
N VAL A 129 -5.28 -12.02 -4.74
CA VAL A 129 -5.83 -12.50 -6.01
C VAL A 129 -4.79 -13.33 -6.76
N LEU A 130 -3.57 -12.80 -6.88
CA LEU A 130 -2.47 -13.52 -7.54
C LEU A 130 -2.10 -14.82 -6.84
N SER A 131 -2.19 -14.90 -5.51
CA SER A 131 -1.93 -16.16 -4.81
C SER A 131 -2.94 -17.24 -5.17
N TYR A 132 -4.23 -16.86 -5.28
CA TYR A 132 -5.29 -17.81 -5.65
C TYR A 132 -5.16 -18.26 -7.11
N GLU A 133 -4.93 -17.31 -8.02
CA GLU A 133 -4.70 -17.62 -9.44
C GLU A 133 -3.47 -18.51 -9.64
N ALA A 134 -2.41 -18.29 -8.86
CA ALA A 134 -1.21 -19.11 -8.91
C ALA A 134 -1.47 -20.56 -8.51
N VAL A 135 -2.30 -20.81 -7.49
CA VAL A 135 -2.71 -22.17 -7.09
C VAL A 135 -3.43 -22.85 -8.26
N VAL A 136 -4.46 -22.20 -8.80
CA VAL A 136 -5.22 -22.73 -9.95
C VAL A 136 -4.33 -23.02 -11.15
N CYS A 137 -3.40 -22.11 -11.46
CA CYS A 137 -2.45 -22.26 -12.56
C CYS A 137 -1.52 -23.46 -12.35
N VAL A 138 -0.97 -23.60 -11.14
CA VAL A 138 -0.08 -24.72 -10.80
C VAL A 138 -0.82 -26.04 -10.85
N ASP A 139 -2.00 -26.13 -10.24
CA ASP A 139 -2.81 -27.35 -10.22
C ASP A 139 -3.18 -27.81 -11.64
N ASN A 140 -3.64 -26.89 -12.49
CA ASN A 140 -3.95 -27.21 -13.88
C ASN A 140 -2.73 -27.72 -14.65
N VAL A 141 -1.56 -27.10 -14.46
CA VAL A 141 -0.34 -27.57 -15.12
C VAL A 141 0.08 -28.94 -14.60
N PHE A 142 -0.04 -29.22 -13.30
CA PHE A 142 0.26 -30.55 -12.75
C PHE A 142 -0.68 -31.64 -13.28
N VAL A 143 -1.95 -31.34 -13.52
CA VAL A 143 -2.91 -32.27 -14.13
C VAL A 143 -2.53 -32.60 -15.59
N GLU A 144 -2.04 -31.62 -16.33
CA GLU A 144 -1.62 -31.77 -17.73
C GLU A 144 -0.17 -32.27 -17.87
N ASP A 145 0.63 -32.24 -16.80
CA ASP A 145 2.05 -32.56 -16.87
C ASP A 145 2.29 -34.06 -17.10
N THR A 146 3.40 -34.34 -17.79
CA THR A 146 3.88 -35.71 -17.96
C THR A 146 5.02 -35.96 -16.97
N PRO A 147 5.33 -37.23 -16.64
CA PRO A 147 6.39 -37.57 -15.69
C PRO A 147 7.79 -37.11 -16.12
N TYR A 148 7.94 -36.68 -17.38
CA TYR A 148 9.19 -36.22 -17.98
C TYR A 148 9.15 -34.74 -18.40
N GLY A 149 8.01 -34.06 -18.22
CA GLY A 149 7.78 -32.70 -18.71
C GLY A 149 8.35 -31.62 -17.78
N GLY A 150 8.28 -31.83 -16.47
CA GLY A 150 8.76 -30.89 -15.45
C GLY A 150 8.07 -29.52 -15.52
N ALA A 151 6.92 -29.43 -16.18
CA ALA A 151 6.17 -28.20 -16.38
C ALA A 151 5.48 -27.79 -15.07
N GLY A 152 4.97 -28.75 -14.30
CA GLY A 152 4.38 -28.56 -12.98
C GLY A 152 5.42 -28.01 -11.99
N GLU A 153 6.60 -28.64 -11.92
CA GLU A 153 7.72 -28.17 -11.11
C GLU A 153 8.13 -26.74 -11.49
N TYR A 154 8.29 -26.47 -12.78
CA TYR A 154 8.63 -25.13 -13.26
C TYR A 154 7.56 -24.09 -12.90
N SER A 155 6.27 -24.43 -13.07
CA SER A 155 5.14 -23.56 -12.73
C SER A 155 5.11 -23.26 -11.24
N LEU A 156 5.28 -24.27 -10.39
CA LEU A 156 5.35 -24.14 -8.94
C LEU A 156 6.49 -23.20 -8.53
N HIS A 157 7.71 -23.47 -9.01
CA HIS A 157 8.89 -22.67 -8.68
C HIS A 157 8.74 -21.21 -9.11
N LYS A 158 8.23 -20.99 -10.32
CA LYS A 158 7.98 -19.66 -10.88
C LYS A 158 6.98 -18.87 -10.04
N ASN A 159 5.84 -19.47 -9.74
CA ASN A 159 4.76 -18.81 -9.00
C ASN A 159 5.18 -18.54 -7.55
N ALA A 160 5.75 -19.54 -6.86
CA ALA A 160 6.24 -19.39 -5.49
C ALA A 160 7.31 -18.30 -5.37
N ALA A 161 8.29 -18.29 -6.28
CA ALA A 161 9.34 -17.27 -6.28
C ALA A 161 8.78 -15.87 -6.55
N MET A 162 7.84 -15.74 -7.49
CA MET A 162 7.21 -14.46 -7.84
C MET A 162 6.38 -13.89 -6.68
N LEU A 163 5.51 -14.70 -6.06
CA LEU A 163 4.68 -14.31 -4.92
C LEU A 163 5.54 -13.93 -3.71
N GLY A 164 6.54 -14.75 -3.37
CA GLY A 164 7.44 -14.47 -2.25
C GLY A 164 8.24 -13.18 -2.44
N VAL A 165 8.77 -12.93 -3.64
CA VAL A 165 9.47 -11.66 -3.94
C VAL A 165 8.52 -10.46 -3.89
N LYS A 166 7.28 -10.60 -4.39
CA LYS A 166 6.27 -9.53 -4.34
C LYS A 166 5.90 -9.20 -2.90
N ALA A 167 5.68 -10.20 -2.05
CA ALA A 167 5.41 -10.01 -0.63
C ALA A 167 6.57 -9.30 0.11
N LEU A 168 7.82 -9.70 -0.15
CA LEU A 168 8.99 -9.03 0.42
C LEU A 168 9.12 -7.58 -0.03
N ARG A 169 8.76 -7.27 -1.29
CA ARG A 169 8.73 -5.88 -1.79
C ARG A 169 7.69 -5.05 -1.04
N LEU A 170 6.47 -5.58 -0.86
CA LEU A 170 5.40 -4.90 -0.13
C LEU A 170 5.76 -4.68 1.34
N SER A 171 6.36 -5.69 2.01
CA SER A 171 6.88 -5.53 3.38
C SER A 171 7.91 -4.39 3.45
N ARG A 172 8.85 -4.34 2.49
CA ARG A 172 9.85 -3.26 2.45
C ARG A 172 9.22 -1.89 2.23
N GLU A 173 8.21 -1.77 1.37
CA GLU A 173 7.51 -0.50 1.15
C GLU A 173 6.77 -0.03 2.40
N LEU A 174 6.10 -0.95 3.12
CA LEU A 174 5.48 -0.66 4.42
C LEU A 174 6.52 -0.22 5.46
N ARG A 175 7.67 -0.89 5.52
CA ARG A 175 8.77 -0.50 6.41
C ARG A 175 9.26 0.92 6.11
N MET A 176 9.49 1.25 4.82
CA MET A 176 9.92 2.59 4.41
C MET A 176 8.88 3.66 4.74
N LEU A 177 7.59 3.37 4.53
CA LEU A 177 6.50 4.30 4.81
C LEU A 177 6.37 4.64 6.31
N CYS A 178 6.78 3.71 7.17
CA CYS A 178 6.68 3.82 8.62
C CYS A 178 8.01 4.12 9.32
N GLY A 179 9.12 4.26 8.58
CA GLY A 179 10.45 4.40 9.18
C GLY A 179 10.90 3.17 10.00
N LEU A 180 10.34 2.00 9.72
CA LEU A 180 10.73 0.75 10.38
C LEU A 180 12.09 0.25 9.85
N PRO A 181 12.83 -0.55 10.62
CA PRO A 181 14.08 -1.16 10.17
C PRO A 181 13.87 -1.89 8.84
N LEU A 182 14.77 -1.73 7.86
CA LEU A 182 14.56 -2.30 6.52
C LEU A 182 14.87 -3.79 6.44
N HIS A 183 15.81 -4.27 7.25
CA HIS A 183 16.26 -5.65 7.30
C HIS A 183 16.02 -6.15 8.74
N GLY A 184 15.96 -7.47 8.95
CA GLY A 184 15.91 -8.03 10.30
C GLY A 184 17.20 -7.72 11.08
N LEU A 185 17.46 -8.42 12.18
CA LEU A 185 18.63 -8.29 13.07
C LEU A 185 20.03 -8.41 12.39
N SER A 186 20.13 -8.49 11.06
CA SER A 186 21.38 -8.61 10.31
C SER A 186 21.39 -7.68 9.09
N ASP A 187 22.55 -7.07 8.83
CA ASP A 187 22.84 -6.26 7.64
C ASP A 187 22.82 -7.07 6.32
N THR A 188 22.71 -8.40 6.41
CA THR A 188 22.65 -9.30 5.25
C THR A 188 21.21 -9.56 4.79
N LEU A 189 21.05 -9.88 3.50
CA LEU A 189 19.75 -10.31 2.96
C LEU A 189 19.28 -11.56 3.71
N SER A 190 18.02 -11.58 4.13
CA SER A 190 17.45 -12.76 4.80
C SER A 190 17.61 -14.02 3.92
N PRO A 191 17.85 -15.20 4.52
CA PRO A 191 17.99 -16.46 3.76
C PRO A 191 16.80 -16.70 2.82
N THR A 192 15.57 -16.43 3.31
CA THR A 192 14.34 -16.47 2.51
C THR A 192 14.42 -15.61 1.26
N ARG A 193 14.89 -14.37 1.39
CA ARG A 193 15.02 -13.46 0.25
C ARG A 193 16.06 -13.95 -0.75
N LEU A 194 17.19 -14.48 -0.27
CA LEU A 194 18.23 -15.05 -1.15
C LEU A 194 17.71 -16.24 -1.95
N VAL A 195 17.01 -17.18 -1.29
CA VAL A 195 16.41 -18.36 -1.94
C VAL A 195 15.42 -17.93 -3.01
N LEU A 196 14.48 -17.05 -2.67
CA LEU A 196 13.44 -16.57 -3.59
C LEU A 196 14.04 -15.81 -4.78
N LEU A 197 15.04 -14.94 -4.56
CA LEU A 197 15.71 -14.22 -5.64
C LEU A 197 16.49 -15.17 -6.56
N LYS A 198 17.15 -16.18 -6.00
CA LYS A 198 17.86 -17.20 -6.78
C LYS A 198 16.88 -18.04 -7.61
N ALA A 199 15.78 -18.49 -7.03
CA ALA A 199 14.72 -19.22 -7.73
C ALA A 199 14.08 -18.35 -8.83
N ARG A 200 13.82 -17.06 -8.54
CA ARG A 200 13.29 -16.11 -9.52
C ARG A 200 14.28 -15.86 -10.67
N GLY A 201 15.57 -15.75 -10.37
CA GLY A 201 16.61 -15.62 -11.39
C GLY A 201 16.65 -16.82 -12.34
N LYS A 202 16.61 -18.05 -11.80
CA LYS A 202 16.56 -19.27 -12.60
C LYS A 202 15.33 -19.33 -13.50
N THR A 203 14.16 -18.96 -12.98
CA THR A 203 12.90 -18.99 -13.76
C THR A 203 12.89 -17.95 -14.87
N LEU A 204 13.39 -16.73 -14.62
CA LEU A 204 13.58 -15.70 -15.65
C LEU A 204 14.57 -16.13 -16.74
N GLN A 205 15.66 -16.81 -16.37
CA GLN A 205 16.61 -17.33 -17.34
C GLN A 205 15.95 -18.37 -18.27
N LYS A 206 15.19 -19.31 -17.70
CA LYS A 206 14.40 -20.26 -18.50
C LYS A 206 13.40 -19.55 -19.42
N GLU A 207 12.68 -18.53 -18.94
CA GLU A 207 11.76 -17.74 -19.78
C GLU A 207 12.49 -17.09 -20.96
N TYR A 208 13.65 -16.49 -20.71
CA TYR A 208 14.47 -15.88 -21.75
C TYR A 208 14.93 -16.90 -22.80
N GLU A 209 15.38 -18.08 -22.37
CA GLU A 209 15.79 -19.17 -23.27
C GLU A 209 14.63 -19.68 -24.12
N MET A 210 13.43 -19.85 -23.54
CA MET A 210 12.22 -20.23 -24.26
C MET A 210 11.83 -19.20 -25.32
N VAL A 211 11.81 -17.91 -24.98
CA VAL A 211 11.50 -16.82 -25.92
C VAL A 211 12.53 -16.75 -27.05
N LYS A 212 13.83 -16.90 -26.72
CA LYS A 212 14.90 -16.93 -27.72
C LYS A 212 14.74 -18.09 -28.69
N LYS A 213 14.37 -19.29 -28.19
CA LYS A 213 14.11 -20.47 -29.02
C LYS A 213 12.91 -20.25 -29.94
N SER A 214 11.80 -19.70 -29.41
CA SER A 214 10.58 -19.38 -30.17
C SER A 214 10.88 -18.46 -31.36
N LYS A 215 11.64 -17.37 -31.12
CA LYS A 215 12.02 -16.44 -32.18
C LYS A 215 12.89 -17.09 -33.25
N LYS A 216 13.79 -18.00 -32.86
CA LYS A 216 14.62 -18.74 -33.82
C LYS A 216 13.76 -19.64 -34.71
N THR A 217 12.80 -20.35 -34.13
CA THR A 217 11.88 -21.21 -34.89
C THR A 217 10.98 -20.40 -35.81
N GLU A 218 10.47 -19.23 -35.38
CA GLU A 218 9.70 -18.33 -36.25
C GLU A 218 10.53 -17.87 -37.46
N GLN A 219 11.79 -17.50 -37.22
CA GLN A 219 12.70 -17.07 -38.29
C GLN A 219 13.02 -18.21 -39.27
N GLU A 220 13.25 -19.43 -38.78
CA GLU A 220 13.44 -20.62 -39.64
C GLU A 220 12.22 -20.93 -40.51
N ILE A 221 11.01 -20.73 -39.96
CA ILE A 221 9.75 -20.89 -40.72
C ILE A 221 9.62 -19.81 -41.79
N GLU A 222 9.90 -18.54 -41.46
CA GLU A 222 9.86 -17.45 -42.42
C GLU A 222 10.86 -17.63 -43.58
N ASP A 223 12.07 -18.09 -43.26
CA ASP A 223 13.12 -18.35 -44.25
C ASP A 223 12.75 -19.54 -45.16
N PHE A 224 12.11 -20.58 -44.60
CA PHE A 224 11.58 -21.71 -45.38
C PHE A 224 10.48 -21.28 -46.35
N ILE A 225 9.55 -20.41 -45.91
CA ILE A 225 8.48 -19.87 -46.76
C ILE A 225 9.06 -19.00 -47.89
N LYS A 226 10.08 -18.17 -47.61
CA LYS A 226 10.73 -17.34 -48.63
C LYS A 226 11.60 -18.13 -49.62
N GLY A 227 12.18 -19.26 -49.19
CA GLY A 227 12.98 -20.13 -50.04
C GLY A 227 12.17 -21.02 -50.98
N THR A 228 10.84 -21.08 -50.82
CA THR A 228 9.93 -21.90 -51.64
C THR A 228 9.11 -21.08 -52.65
N SER A 229 9.28 -19.75 -52.69
CA SER A 229 8.75 -18.82 -53.71
C SER A 229 9.79 -18.47 -54.77
#